data_AF-A0A928KPF2-F1
#
_entry.id   AF-A0A928KPF2-F1
#
_cell.length_a   1.000
_cell.length_b   1.000
_cell.length_c   1.000
_cell.angle_alpha   90.00
_cell.angle_beta   90.00
_cell.angle_gamma   90.00
#
_symmetry.space_group_name_H-M   'P 1'
#
loop_
_entity.id
_entity.type
_entity.pdbx_description
1 polymer ?
#
loop_
_entity_poly.entity_id
_entity_poly.type
_entity_poly.pdbx_seq_one_letter_code
_entity_poly.pdbx_strand_id
1 'polypeptide(L)'
;MDVNNLNPSPEELEKLIKKAQEDLQAALEKMTPEERMQAEQKAKELIEADKASMQKMIDDAQKALNDSSSEKKEKPNFCPNCGAAAEDGKFCTYCGSPL
;
A
#
# COMPACT_ATOMS: atom_id res chain seq x y z
N MET A 1 29.56 2.95 -31.90
CA MET A 1 28.55 3.09 -30.84
C MET A 1 28.80 4.46 -30.23
N ASP A 2 28.28 5.49 -30.85
CA ASP A 2 28.54 6.88 -30.46
C ASP A 2 27.60 7.25 -29.31
N VAL A 3 28.15 7.20 -28.10
CA VAL A 3 27.44 7.38 -26.82
C VAL A 3 27.39 8.83 -26.34
N ASN A 4 27.68 9.83 -27.18
CA ASN A 4 27.73 11.24 -26.73
C ASN A 4 27.08 12.21 -27.71
N ASN A 5 25.76 12.39 -27.59
CA ASN A 5 25.10 13.68 -27.86
C ASN A 5 23.78 13.79 -27.07
N LEU A 6 23.89 13.88 -25.74
CA LEU A 6 22.75 13.97 -24.81
C LEU A 6 22.29 15.41 -24.54
N ASN A 7 22.58 16.37 -25.42
CA ASN A 7 22.09 17.73 -25.27
C ASN A 7 21.54 18.26 -26.60
N PRO A 8 20.30 17.89 -26.96
CA PRO A 8 19.65 18.46 -28.15
C PRO A 8 19.58 19.98 -28.02
N SER A 9 19.73 20.68 -29.13
CA SER A 9 19.47 22.12 -29.16
C SER A 9 18.03 22.40 -28.67
N PRO A 10 17.74 23.54 -28.01
CA PRO A 10 16.38 23.89 -27.58
C PRO A 10 15.33 23.71 -28.69
N GLU A 11 15.69 24.00 -29.94
CA GLU A 11 14.80 23.82 -31.11
C GLU A 11 14.54 22.35 -31.47
N GLU A 12 15.54 21.48 -31.29
CA GLU A 12 15.39 20.04 -31.53
C GLU A 12 14.54 19.39 -30.44
N LEU A 13 14.70 19.87 -29.20
CA LEU A 13 13.88 19.44 -28.07
C LEU A 13 12.41 19.79 -28.27
N GLU A 14 12.11 21.01 -28.73
CA GLU A 14 10.74 21.45 -29.00
C GLU A 14 10.09 20.62 -30.12
N LYS A 15 10.82 20.35 -31.20
CA LYS A 15 10.36 19.45 -32.28
C LYS A 15 10.09 18.03 -31.79
N LEU A 16 10.96 17.52 -30.92
CA LEU A 16 10.81 16.18 -30.35
C LEU A 16 9.57 16.10 -29.45
N ILE A 17 9.37 17.09 -28.59
CA ILE A 17 8.20 17.19 -27.69
C ILE A 17 6.92 17.27 -28.52
N LYS A 18 6.89 18.15 -29.53
CA LYS A 18 5.71 18.31 -30.39
C LYS A 18 5.36 17.01 -31.11
N LYS A 19 6.36 16.34 -31.68
CA LYS A 19 6.16 15.03 -32.32
C LYS A 19 5.63 13.99 -31.33
N ALA A 20 6.19 13.92 -30.13
CA ALA A 20 5.72 12.98 -29.11
C ALA A 20 4.27 13.29 -28.68
N GLN A 21 3.89 14.56 -28.61
CA GLN A 21 2.51 14.98 -28.33
C GLN A 21 1.56 14.58 -29.47
N GLU A 22 1.94 14.79 -30.73
CA GLU A 22 1.17 14.39 -31.91
C GLU A 22 1.01 12.86 -31.99
N ASP A 23 2.08 12.11 -31.73
CA ASP A 23 2.06 10.64 -31.72
C ASP A 23 1.15 10.11 -30.60
N LEU A 24 1.20 10.73 -29.41
CA LEU A 24 0.31 10.39 -28.30
C LEU A 24 -1.16 10.71 -28.63
N GLN A 25 -1.42 11.87 -29.21
CA GLN A 25 -2.75 12.27 -29.63
C GLN A 25 -3.31 11.31 -30.69
N ALA A 26 -2.50 10.96 -31.70
CA ALA A 26 -2.90 10.01 -32.74
C ALA A 26 -3.15 8.60 -32.16
N ALA A 27 -2.41 8.18 -31.13
CA ALA A 27 -2.67 6.91 -30.45
C ALA A 27 -4.00 6.95 -29.66
N LEU A 28 -4.31 8.07 -29.00
CA LEU A 28 -5.56 8.27 -28.28
C LEU A 28 -6.78 8.35 -29.22
N GLU A 29 -6.61 8.93 -30.42
CA GLU A 29 -7.65 8.99 -31.45
C GLU A 29 -7.89 7.63 -32.14
N LYS A 30 -6.85 6.79 -32.23
CA LYS A 30 -6.96 5.42 -32.74
C LYS A 30 -7.65 4.47 -31.76
N MET A 31 -7.71 4.80 -30.47
CA MET A 31 -8.52 4.04 -29.52
C MET A 31 -9.99 4.37 -29.75
N THR A 32 -10.74 3.37 -30.20
CA THR A 32 -12.19 3.51 -30.39
C THR A 32 -12.89 3.79 -29.05
N PRO A 33 -14.06 4.46 -29.05
CA PRO A 33 -14.86 4.64 -27.84
C PRO A 33 -15.18 3.32 -27.13
N GLU A 34 -15.33 2.23 -27.89
CA GLU A 34 -15.61 0.90 -27.39
C GLU A 34 -14.41 0.27 -26.69
N GLU A 35 -13.21 0.34 -27.27
CA GLU A 35 -11.97 -0.13 -26.63
C GLU A 35 -11.67 0.64 -25.34
N ARG A 36 -11.95 1.96 -25.32
CA ARG A 36 -11.80 2.78 -24.11
C ARG A 36 -12.76 2.34 -23.01
N MET A 37 -14.02 2.08 -23.36
CA MET A 37 -15.03 1.59 -22.41
C MET A 37 -14.64 0.22 -21.85
N GLN A 38 -14.17 -0.70 -22.71
CA GLN A 38 -13.69 -2.02 -22.28
C GLN A 38 -12.45 -1.92 -21.38
N ALA A 39 -11.49 -1.06 -21.72
CA ALA A 39 -10.31 -0.84 -20.90
C ALA A 39 -10.68 -0.26 -19.53
N GLU A 40 -11.60 0.70 -19.48
CA GLU A 40 -12.09 1.29 -18.23
C GLU A 40 -12.85 0.26 -17.39
N GLN A 41 -13.74 -0.52 -18.01
CA GLN A 41 -14.49 -1.57 -17.33
C GLN A 41 -13.54 -2.62 -16.74
N LYS A 42 -12.58 -3.12 -17.54
CA LYS A 42 -11.58 -4.08 -17.09
C LYS A 42 -10.73 -3.53 -15.94
N ALA A 43 -10.34 -2.25 -16.02
CA ALA A 43 -9.60 -1.61 -14.93
C ALA A 43 -10.45 -1.55 -13.65
N LYS A 44 -11.73 -1.18 -13.74
CA LYS A 44 -12.65 -1.18 -12.59
C LYS A 44 -12.83 -2.57 -11.98
N GLU A 45 -12.98 -3.60 -12.81
CA GLU A 45 -13.12 -4.98 -12.37
C GLU A 45 -11.87 -5.46 -11.59
N LEU A 46 -10.67 -5.14 -12.09
CA LEU A 46 -9.42 -5.49 -11.41
C LEU A 46 -9.27 -4.74 -10.08
N ILE A 47 -9.55 -3.43 -10.06
CA ILE A 47 -9.47 -2.62 -8.84
C ILE A 47 -10.43 -3.14 -7.76
N GLU A 48 -11.66 -3.48 -8.14
CA GLU A 48 -12.64 -3.98 -7.16
C GLU A 48 -12.28 -5.39 -6.67
N ALA A 49 -11.73 -6.26 -7.53
CA ALA A 49 -11.25 -7.58 -7.14
C ALA A 49 -10.07 -7.50 -6.15
N ASP A 50 -9.11 -6.61 -6.40
CA ASP A 50 -7.98 -6.38 -5.50
C ASP A 50 -8.45 -5.80 -4.17
N LYS A 51 -9.34 -4.81 -4.21
CA LYS A 51 -9.94 -4.21 -3.01
C LYS A 51 -10.72 -5.23 -2.18
N ALA A 52 -11.52 -6.09 -2.81
CA ALA A 52 -12.25 -7.15 -2.10
C ALA A 52 -11.29 -8.15 -1.44
N SER A 53 -10.22 -8.52 -2.13
CA SER A 53 -9.18 -9.41 -1.58
C SER A 53 -8.48 -8.77 -0.38
N MET A 54 -8.10 -7.50 -0.47
CA MET A 54 -7.49 -6.75 0.64
C MET A 54 -8.45 -6.61 1.82
N GLN A 55 -9.72 -6.26 1.58
CA GLN A 55 -10.72 -6.13 2.64
C GLN A 55 -10.86 -7.44 3.42
N LYS A 56 -10.94 -8.58 2.73
CA LYS A 56 -11.01 -9.89 3.37
C LYS A 56 -9.79 -10.16 4.27
N MET A 57 -8.59 -9.79 3.85
CA MET A 57 -7.39 -9.93 4.68
C MET A 57 -7.47 -9.09 5.96
N ILE A 58 -8.01 -7.87 5.87
CA ILE A 58 -8.23 -7.01 7.05
C ILE A 58 -9.27 -7.62 7.99
N ASP A 59 -10.38 -8.13 7.44
CA ASP A 59 -11.44 -8.77 8.24
C ASP A 59 -10.91 -10.02 8.96
N ASP A 60 -10.14 -10.86 8.25
CA ASP A 60 -9.50 -12.05 8.81
C ASP A 60 -8.51 -11.67 9.93
N ALA A 61 -7.72 -10.61 9.74
CA ALA A 61 -6.79 -10.10 10.75
C ALA A 61 -7.51 -9.52 11.99
N GLN A 62 -8.55 -8.72 11.79
CA GLN A 62 -9.37 -8.18 12.89
C GLN A 62 -10.06 -9.29 13.68
N LYS A 63 -10.56 -10.33 13.00
CA LYS A 63 -11.13 -11.50 13.66
C LYS A 63 -10.10 -12.21 14.54
N ALA A 64 -8.88 -12.43 14.03
CA ALA A 64 -7.81 -13.04 14.83
C ALA A 64 -7.44 -12.21 16.08
N LEU A 65 -7.45 -10.88 15.97
CA LEU A 65 -7.22 -9.98 17.10
C LEU A 65 -8.37 -10.01 18.13
N ASN A 66 -9.62 -10.06 17.67
CA ASN A 66 -10.80 -10.08 18.54
C ASN A 66 -11.00 -11.44 19.22
N ASP A 67 -10.69 -12.55 18.55
CA ASP A 67 -10.72 -13.89 19.15
C ASP A 67 -9.69 -14.02 20.30
N SER A 68 -8.62 -13.20 20.28
CA SER A 68 -7.63 -13.10 21.37
C SER A 68 -8.08 -12.21 22.55
N SER A 69 -9.22 -11.51 22.41
CA SER A 69 -9.74 -10.55 23.41
C SER A 69 -11.01 -11.04 24.14
N SER A 70 -11.47 -12.27 23.88
CA SER A 70 -12.55 -12.87 24.67
C SER A 70 -12.04 -13.40 26.02
N GLU A 71 -12.13 -12.53 27.03
CA GLU A 71 -12.46 -12.84 28.43
C GLU A 71 -11.56 -13.82 29.23
N LYS A 72 -10.24 -13.64 29.18
CA LYS A 72 -9.41 -13.88 30.38
C LYS A 72 -8.57 -12.65 30.66
N LYS A 73 -8.82 -11.99 31.80
CA LYS A 73 -7.84 -11.10 32.43
C LYS A 73 -6.65 -11.95 32.88
N GLU A 74 -5.83 -12.40 31.92
CA GLU A 74 -4.54 -12.99 32.25
C GLU A 74 -3.65 -11.87 32.80
N LYS A 75 -2.94 -12.17 33.89
CA LYS A 75 -1.97 -11.23 34.46
C LYS A 75 -0.99 -10.85 33.34
N PRO A 76 -0.60 -9.57 33.22
CA PRO A 76 0.32 -9.16 32.17
C PRO A 76 1.61 -9.98 32.30
N ASN A 77 2.09 -10.60 31.22
CA ASN A 77 3.33 -11.38 31.24
C ASN A 77 4.57 -10.50 31.47
N PHE A 78 4.43 -9.17 31.32
CA PHE A 78 5.50 -8.20 31.45
C PHE A 78 5.02 -6.96 32.22
N CYS A 79 5.91 -6.36 33.00
CA CYS A 79 5.67 -5.10 33.67
C CYS A 79 5.44 -3.99 32.63
N PRO A 80 4.30 -3.28 32.64
CA PRO A 80 4.02 -2.23 31.67
C PRO A 80 4.90 -0.99 31.84
N ASN A 81 5.55 -0.82 33.00
CA ASN A 81 6.43 0.31 33.24
C ASN A 81 7.88 0.08 32.77
N CYS A 82 8.42 -1.13 32.92
CA CYS A 82 9.83 -1.40 32.61
C CYS A 82 10.08 -2.54 31.63
N GLY A 83 9.05 -3.29 31.23
CA GLY A 83 9.15 -4.42 30.31
C GLY A 83 9.77 -5.70 30.89
N ALA A 84 10.15 -5.73 32.18
CA ALA A 84 10.63 -6.94 32.83
C ALA A 84 9.53 -8.00 32.89
N ALA A 85 9.89 -9.29 32.85
CA ALA A 85 8.92 -10.38 33.02
C ALA A 85 8.16 -10.20 34.35
N ALA A 86 6.84 -10.28 34.29
CA ALA A 86 6.00 -10.15 35.46
C ALA A 86 6.00 -11.47 36.24
N GLU A 87 6.37 -11.39 37.52
CA GLU A 87 6.24 -12.50 38.46
C GLU A 87 4.96 -12.36 39.28
N ASP A 88 4.56 -13.43 39.98
CA ASP A 88 3.40 -13.38 40.86
C ASP A 88 3.59 -12.36 41.99
N GLY A 89 2.76 -11.31 41.99
CA GLY A 89 2.83 -10.26 43.00
C GLY A 89 1.96 -9.05 42.66
N LYS A 90 1.94 -8.06 43.56
CA LYS A 90 1.26 -6.77 43.35
C LYS A 90 2.17 -5.70 42.73
N PHE A 91 3.48 -5.89 42.80
CA PHE A 91 4.49 -4.91 42.37
C PHE A 91 5.62 -5.63 41.64
N CYS A 92 6.25 -4.93 40.70
CA CYS A 92 7.37 -5.44 39.92
C CYS A 92 8.62 -5.55 40.81
N THR A 93 9.24 -6.72 40.82
CA THR A 93 10.49 -6.99 41.56
C THR A 93 11.68 -6.20 41.01
N TYR A 94 11.61 -5.75 39.75
CA TYR A 94 12.68 -5.00 39.09
C TYR A 94 12.57 -3.48 39.24
N CYS A 95 11.37 -2.90 39.17
CA CYS A 95 11.18 -1.43 39.20
C CYS A 95 10.24 -0.91 40.29
N GLY A 96 9.61 -1.79 41.08
CA GLY A 96 8.72 -1.43 42.18
C GLY A 96 7.37 -0.85 41.79
N SER A 97 7.07 -0.71 40.49
CA SER A 97 5.76 -0.24 40.01
C SER A 97 4.68 -1.31 40.17
N PRO A 98 3.41 -0.94 40.35
CA PRO A 98 2.30 -1.89 40.36
C PRO A 98 2.28 -2.73 39.07
N LEU A 99 2.04 -4.04 39.19
CA LEU A 99 1.83 -4.97 38.07
C LEU A 99 0.35 -5.10 37.72
#